data_AF-A0AA85K3S9-F1
#
_entry.id   AF-A0AA85K3S9-F1
#
_cell.length_a   1.000
_cell.length_b   1.000
_cell.length_c   1.000
_cell.angle_alpha   90.00
_cell.angle_beta   90.00
_cell.angle_gamma   90.00
#
_symmetry.space_group_name_H-M   'P 1'
#
loop_
_entity.id
_entity.type
_entity.pdbx_description
1 polymer ?
#
loop_
_entity_poly.entity_id
_entity_poly.type
_entity_poly.pdbx_seq_one_letter_code
_entity_poly.pdbx_strand_id
1 'polypeptide(L)'
;MSQELDDIARCLANGILPDSWRRLVPQTEKSLPNWLQHLMRRSDQYKKWINTGKSEPAVMWLSGLHLPQSYITALIQKACRKYGWALDKCAIQTTVTDVVPEEVHTILMAPEIGCYVHGLYIEGSAWDVKKMCLTRQKPRELLQEMPIIKLTPVEKHRLKLTNTVQVPVYVTSQRRNAMGEGFVIALDIPVTEHSSFWILQGVAVLLNTD
;
A
#
# COMPACT_ATOMS: atom_id res chain seq x y z
N MET A 1 -28.93 29.61 4.66
CA MET A 1 -28.04 28.46 4.43
C MET A 1 -26.62 28.91 4.71
N SER A 2 -25.78 28.06 5.28
CA SER A 2 -24.37 28.42 5.48
C SER A 2 -23.60 28.16 4.19
N GLN A 3 -22.61 29.01 3.91
CA GLN A 3 -21.75 28.89 2.73
C GLN A 3 -21.13 27.49 2.60
N GLU A 4 -20.75 26.88 3.73
CA GLU A 4 -20.19 25.53 3.75
C GLU A 4 -21.18 24.45 3.27
N LEU A 5 -22.46 24.56 3.66
CA LEU A 5 -23.49 23.61 3.22
C LEU A 5 -23.81 23.78 1.73
N ASP A 6 -23.84 25.02 1.24
CA ASP A 6 -24.03 25.31 -0.18
C ASP A 6 -22.86 24.75 -1.03
N ASP A 7 -21.62 24.88 -0.54
CA ASP A 7 -20.44 24.31 -1.19
C ASP A 7 -20.46 22.78 -1.19
N ILE A 8 -20.85 22.15 -0.08
CA ILE A 8 -21.03 20.69 -0.02
C ILE A 8 -22.10 20.27 -1.03
N ALA A 9 -23.27 20.91 -1.05
CA ALA A 9 -24.35 20.58 -1.98
C ALA A 9 -23.88 20.65 -3.44
N ARG A 10 -23.12 21.70 -3.81
CA ARG A 10 -22.52 21.85 -5.13
C ARG A 10 -21.52 20.74 -5.46
N CYS A 11 -20.63 20.39 -4.53
CA CYS A 11 -19.65 19.31 -4.72
C CYS A 11 -20.35 17.96 -4.92
N LEU A 12 -21.36 17.66 -4.10
CA LEU A 12 -22.16 16.43 -4.21
C LEU A 12 -22.88 16.34 -5.56
N ALA A 13 -23.49 17.44 -6.02
CA ALA A 13 -24.16 17.49 -7.32
C ALA A 13 -23.20 17.25 -8.50
N ASN A 14 -21.94 17.66 -8.36
CA ASN A 14 -20.90 17.49 -9.38
C ASN A 14 -20.08 16.19 -9.24
N GLY A 15 -20.36 15.35 -8.23
CA GLY A 15 -19.60 14.12 -7.99
C GLY A 15 -18.16 14.37 -7.50
N ILE A 16 -17.90 15.52 -6.87
CA ILE A 16 -16.59 15.92 -6.35
C ILE A 16 -16.58 15.76 -4.83
N LEU A 17 -15.46 15.29 -4.28
CA LEU A 17 -15.28 15.23 -2.83
C LEU A 17 -15.13 16.65 -2.25
N PRO A 18 -15.98 17.08 -1.30
CA PRO A 18 -15.87 18.40 -0.69
C PRO A 18 -14.53 18.61 0.04
N ASP A 19 -13.96 19.81 -0.04
CA ASP A 19 -12.67 20.15 0.60
C ASP A 19 -12.73 20.08 2.13
N SER A 20 -13.88 20.36 2.74
CA SER A 20 -14.10 20.18 4.17
C SER A 20 -13.90 18.72 4.60
N TRP A 21 -14.32 17.76 3.78
CA TRP A 21 -14.14 16.34 4.05
C TRP A 21 -12.74 15.85 3.68
N ARG A 22 -12.18 16.35 2.57
CA ARG A 22 -10.83 16.02 2.10
C ARG A 22 -9.76 16.28 3.16
N ARG A 23 -9.92 17.33 3.97
CA ARG A 23 -9.04 17.67 5.10
C ARG A 23 -9.05 16.65 6.25
N LEU A 24 -10.07 15.80 6.33
CA LEU A 24 -10.28 14.85 7.42
C LEU A 24 -9.96 13.40 7.03
N VAL A 25 -9.49 13.17 5.80
CA VAL A 25 -9.24 11.84 5.25
C VAL A 25 -7.85 11.75 4.64
N PRO A 26 -7.33 10.53 4.40
CA PRO A 26 -6.07 10.36 3.70
C PRO A 26 -6.14 10.97 2.29
N GLN A 27 -4.99 11.38 1.77
CA GLN A 27 -4.87 11.91 0.41
C GLN A 27 -5.56 10.99 -0.61
N THR A 28 -6.33 11.60 -1.51
CA THR A 28 -7.14 10.89 -2.50
C THR A 28 -7.48 11.81 -3.66
N GLU A 29 -7.36 11.29 -4.87
CA GLU A 29 -7.85 11.94 -6.10
C GLU A 29 -9.14 11.29 -6.62
N LYS A 30 -9.74 10.38 -5.83
CA LYS A 30 -10.95 9.67 -6.21
C LYS A 30 -12.12 10.64 -6.40
N SER A 31 -12.93 10.36 -7.41
CA SER A 31 -14.28 10.94 -7.53
C SER A 31 -15.13 10.60 -6.30
N LEU A 32 -16.16 11.40 -6.02
CA LEU A 32 -17.02 11.18 -4.86
C LEU A 32 -17.62 9.74 -4.80
N PRO A 33 -18.15 9.16 -5.89
CA PRO A 33 -18.68 7.79 -5.85
C PRO A 33 -17.60 6.76 -5.49
N ASN A 34 -16.42 6.86 -6.11
CA ASN A 34 -15.30 5.95 -5.86
C ASN A 34 -14.78 6.10 -4.42
N TRP A 35 -14.72 7.34 -3.92
CA TRP A 35 -14.32 7.63 -2.55
C TRP A 35 -15.32 7.06 -1.53
N LEU A 36 -16.63 7.17 -1.77
CA LEU A 36 -17.66 6.59 -0.91
C LEU A 36 -17.53 5.06 -0.83
N GLN A 37 -17.34 4.39 -1.97
CA GLN A 37 -17.09 2.95 -2.00
C GLN A 37 -15.83 2.57 -1.21
N HIS A 38 -14.75 3.35 -1.38
CA HIS A 38 -13.50 3.14 -0.65
C HIS A 38 -13.68 3.34 0.86
N LEU A 39 -14.43 4.36 1.28
CA LEU A 39 -14.76 4.64 2.68
C LEU A 39 -15.60 3.52 3.29
N MET A 40 -16.60 3.02 2.56
CA MET A 40 -17.44 1.90 3.01
C MET A 40 -16.60 0.63 3.20
N ARG A 41 -15.73 0.29 2.25
CA ARG A 41 -14.82 -0.85 2.37
C ARG A 41 -13.84 -0.68 3.55
N ARG A 42 -13.33 0.53 3.79
CA ARG A 42 -12.47 0.83 4.93
C ARG A 42 -13.21 0.61 6.24
N SER A 43 -14.43 1.11 6.34
CA SER A 43 -15.30 0.91 7.51
C SER A 43 -15.54 -0.58 7.77
N ASP A 44 -15.81 -1.35 6.72
CA ASP A 44 -15.98 -2.80 6.82
C ASP A 44 -14.71 -3.52 7.31
N GLN A 45 -13.53 -3.17 6.78
CA GLN A 45 -12.25 -3.70 7.28
C GLN A 45 -12.09 -3.44 8.79
N TYR A 46 -12.34 -2.21 9.25
CA TYR A 46 -12.20 -1.90 10.68
C TYR A 46 -13.24 -2.62 11.53
N LYS A 47 -14.49 -2.71 11.09
CA LYS A 47 -15.54 -3.48 11.79
C LYS A 47 -15.17 -4.95 11.89
N LYS A 48 -14.73 -5.57 10.79
CA LYS A 48 -14.25 -6.96 10.78
C LYS A 48 -13.07 -7.13 11.73
N TRP A 49 -12.07 -6.25 11.67
CA TRP A 49 -10.92 -6.33 12.55
C TRP A 49 -11.34 -6.27 14.03
N ILE A 50 -12.20 -5.32 14.42
CA ILE A 50 -12.74 -5.22 15.79
C ILE A 50 -13.48 -6.51 16.18
N ASN A 51 -14.33 -7.05 15.30
CA ASN A 51 -15.15 -8.23 15.57
C ASN A 51 -14.36 -9.54 15.62
N THR A 52 -13.21 -9.62 14.94
CA THR A 52 -12.33 -10.80 14.97
C THR A 52 -11.55 -10.88 16.30
N GLY A 53 -11.57 -9.81 17.11
CA GLY A 53 -10.88 -9.70 18.39
C GLY A 53 -9.52 -8.99 18.27
N LYS A 54 -8.56 -9.32 19.14
CA LYS A 54 -7.18 -8.77 19.10
C LYS A 54 -6.29 -9.39 18.03
N SER A 55 -6.81 -10.32 17.22
CA SER A 55 -6.06 -10.93 16.14
C SER A 55 -6.04 -10.01 14.91
N GLU A 56 -4.86 -9.94 14.30
CA GLU A 56 -4.65 -9.19 13.07
C GLU A 56 -5.30 -9.92 11.88
N PRO A 57 -5.88 -9.21 10.90
CA PRO A 57 -6.37 -9.83 9.68
C PRO A 57 -5.29 -10.69 9.01
N ALA A 58 -5.68 -11.83 8.43
CA ALA A 58 -4.74 -12.71 7.74
C ALA A 58 -4.01 -11.99 6.59
N VAL A 59 -4.74 -11.14 5.87
CA VAL A 59 -4.22 -10.19 4.89
C VAL A 59 -4.81 -8.82 5.18
N MET A 60 -3.95 -7.81 5.31
CA MET A 60 -4.33 -6.42 5.54
C MET A 60 -4.55 -5.69 4.23
N TRP A 61 -5.69 -5.03 4.05
CA TRP A 61 -5.87 -4.07 2.96
C TRP A 61 -5.12 -2.79 3.29
N LEU A 62 -3.87 -2.67 2.83
CA LEU A 62 -2.97 -1.60 3.23
C LEU A 62 -3.47 -0.23 2.77
N SER A 63 -4.00 -0.15 1.54
CA SER A 63 -4.63 1.07 1.02
C SER A 63 -5.95 1.43 1.68
N GLY A 64 -6.59 0.46 2.34
CA GLY A 64 -7.77 0.70 3.17
C GLY A 64 -7.46 1.48 4.45
N LEU A 65 -6.21 1.49 4.93
CA LEU A 65 -5.85 2.15 6.18
C LEU A 65 -5.85 3.68 6.08
N HIS A 66 -6.15 4.35 7.18
CA HIS A 66 -6.02 5.81 7.27
C HIS A 66 -4.54 6.26 7.27
N LEU A 67 -3.69 5.56 8.02
CA LEU A 67 -2.25 5.81 8.11
C LEU A 67 -1.47 4.50 7.92
N PRO A 68 -1.19 4.07 6.67
CA PRO A 68 -0.49 2.81 6.41
C PRO A 68 0.93 2.78 6.99
N GLN A 69 1.63 3.92 7.05
CA GLN A 69 2.96 4.03 7.65
C GLN A 69 2.96 3.69 9.15
N SER A 70 1.94 4.14 9.88
CA SER A 70 1.82 3.85 11.31
C SER A 70 1.65 2.36 11.56
N TYR A 71 0.90 1.66 10.69
CA TYR A 71 0.74 0.21 10.76
C TYR A 71 2.06 -0.53 10.50
N ILE A 72 2.80 -0.15 9.45
CA ILE A 72 4.12 -0.75 9.15
C ILE A 72 5.11 -0.49 10.30
N THR A 73 5.10 0.72 10.86
CA THR A 73 5.93 1.06 12.03
C THR A 73 5.57 0.22 13.24
N ALA A 74 4.27 0.03 13.51
CA ALA A 74 3.79 -0.82 14.59
C ALA A 74 4.20 -2.29 14.40
N LEU A 75 4.21 -2.81 13.17
CA LEU A 75 4.72 -4.15 12.84
C LEU A 75 6.21 -4.29 13.16
N ILE A 76 7.02 -3.30 12.77
CA ILE A 76 8.44 -3.27 13.09
C ILE A 76 8.62 -3.24 14.61
N GLN A 77 7.92 -2.35 15.32
CA GLN A 77 8.01 -2.25 16.78
C GLN A 77 7.58 -3.55 17.49
N LYS A 78 6.51 -4.21 17.03
CA LYS A 78 6.04 -5.51 17.53
C LYS A 78 7.13 -6.57 17.37
N ALA A 79 7.79 -6.62 16.21
CA ALA A 79 8.89 -7.55 15.97
C ALA A 79 10.12 -7.22 16.82
N CYS A 80 10.56 -5.95 16.86
CA CYS A 80 11.74 -5.56 17.63
C CYS A 80 11.51 -5.81 19.14
N ARG A 81 10.28 -5.64 19.68
CA ARG A 81 9.92 -6.04 21.06
C ARG A 81 9.97 -7.54 21.28
N LYS A 82 9.46 -8.34 20.33
CA LYS A 82 9.44 -9.81 20.42
C LYS A 82 10.85 -10.42 20.41
N TYR A 83 11.76 -9.86 19.62
CA TYR A 83 13.11 -10.40 19.42
C TYR A 83 14.23 -9.62 20.14
N GLY A 84 13.91 -8.52 20.82
CA GLY A 84 14.90 -7.67 21.48
C GLY A 84 15.79 -6.89 20.50
N TRP A 85 15.35 -6.68 19.26
CA TRP A 85 16.10 -5.91 18.27
C TRP A 85 16.05 -4.41 18.57
N ALA A 86 17.10 -3.69 18.20
CA ALA A 86 17.09 -2.23 18.22
C ALA A 86 16.30 -1.71 16.99
N LEU A 87 15.40 -0.73 17.20
CA LEU A 87 14.49 -0.23 16.16
C LEU A 87 15.25 0.31 14.93
N ASP A 88 16.38 0.98 15.16
CA ASP A 88 17.28 1.52 14.13
C ASP A 88 17.99 0.43 13.31
N LYS A 89 18.06 -0.80 13.84
CA LYS A 89 18.65 -1.97 13.18
C LYS A 89 17.59 -2.87 12.51
N CYS A 90 16.30 -2.53 12.60
CA CYS A 90 15.23 -3.25 11.93
C CYS A 90 15.02 -2.69 10.49
N ALA A 91 14.67 -3.56 9.54
CA ALA A 91 14.26 -3.24 8.18
C ALA A 91 13.08 -4.14 7.77
N ILE A 92 12.39 -3.81 6.68
CA ILE A 92 11.34 -4.64 6.11
C ILE A 92 11.90 -5.41 4.92
N GLN A 93 11.86 -6.74 4.99
CA GLN A 93 12.04 -7.60 3.84
C GLN A 93 10.72 -7.73 3.09
N THR A 94 10.76 -7.52 1.78
CA THR A 94 9.61 -7.66 0.90
C THR A 94 9.66 -9.02 0.20
N THR A 95 8.55 -9.74 0.18
CA THR A 95 8.37 -10.93 -0.65
C THR A 95 7.04 -10.82 -1.36
N VAL A 96 7.05 -10.65 -2.68
CA VAL A 96 5.84 -10.75 -3.49
C VAL A 96 5.49 -12.23 -3.60
N THR A 97 4.24 -12.60 -3.35
CA THR A 97 3.77 -13.99 -3.43
C THR A 97 3.23 -14.30 -4.82
N ASP A 98 2.90 -15.57 -5.06
CA ASP A 98 2.18 -16.05 -6.25
C ASP A 98 0.66 -15.91 -6.13
N VAL A 99 0.14 -15.57 -4.93
CA VAL A 99 -1.29 -15.39 -4.67
C VAL A 99 -1.76 -14.06 -5.26
N VAL A 100 -2.67 -14.14 -6.23
CA VAL A 100 -3.29 -12.95 -6.85
C VAL A 100 -4.37 -12.35 -5.94
N PRO A 101 -4.75 -11.06 -6.11
CA PRO A 101 -5.73 -10.39 -5.25
C PRO A 101 -7.08 -11.11 -5.14
N GLU A 102 -7.54 -11.77 -6.21
CA GLU A 102 -8.79 -12.55 -6.25
C GLU A 102 -8.76 -13.76 -5.32
N GLU A 103 -7.57 -14.30 -5.08
CA GLU A 103 -7.31 -15.49 -4.26
C GLU A 103 -6.92 -15.13 -2.82
N VAL A 104 -7.06 -13.86 -2.40
CA VAL A 104 -6.71 -13.40 -1.04
C VAL A 104 -7.34 -14.24 0.08
N HIS A 105 -8.53 -14.81 -0.18
CA HIS A 105 -9.28 -15.64 0.75
C HIS A 105 -8.64 -17.01 1.03
N THR A 106 -7.67 -17.43 0.21
CA THR A 106 -6.89 -18.66 0.42
C THR A 106 -5.89 -18.52 1.56
N ILE A 107 -5.51 -17.28 1.92
CA ILE A 107 -4.62 -16.99 3.04
C ILE A 107 -5.46 -16.91 4.32
N LEU A 108 -5.45 -18.00 5.08
CA LEU A 108 -6.31 -18.15 6.27
C LEU A 108 -5.70 -17.57 7.55
N MET A 109 -4.38 -17.40 7.60
CA MET A 109 -3.66 -16.99 8.81
C MET A 109 -2.58 -15.95 8.51
N ALA A 110 -2.46 -14.97 9.41
CA ALA A 110 -1.36 -14.02 9.39
C ALA A 110 -0.04 -14.75 9.72
N PRO A 111 1.11 -14.28 9.19
CA PRO A 111 2.40 -14.86 9.52
C PRO A 111 2.74 -14.59 11.00
N GLU A 112 3.57 -15.44 11.60
CA GLU A 112 4.01 -15.27 12.99
C GLU A 112 4.81 -13.96 13.21
N ILE A 113 5.48 -13.51 12.15
CA ILE A 113 6.23 -12.26 12.07
C ILE A 113 5.86 -11.55 10.77
N GLY A 114 5.56 -10.26 10.86
CA GLY A 114 5.20 -9.45 9.71
C GLY A 114 3.72 -9.52 9.38
N CYS A 115 3.39 -9.30 8.12
CA CYS A 115 2.01 -9.34 7.64
C CYS A 115 1.96 -9.68 6.14
N TYR A 116 0.78 -10.09 5.67
CA TYR A 116 0.42 -10.05 4.27
C TYR A 116 -0.37 -8.77 3.99
N VAL A 117 -0.10 -8.11 2.88
CA VAL A 117 -0.77 -6.89 2.45
C VAL A 117 -1.28 -7.00 1.03
N HIS A 118 -2.41 -6.34 0.76
CA HIS A 118 -2.97 -6.20 -0.58
C HIS A 118 -3.47 -4.76 -0.83
N GLY A 119 -3.92 -4.50 -2.07
CA GLY A 119 -4.35 -3.19 -2.52
C GLY A 119 -3.20 -2.27 -2.88
N LEU A 120 -2.13 -2.83 -3.47
CA LEU A 120 -0.98 -2.12 -3.99
C LEU A 120 -1.01 -2.20 -5.52
N TYR A 121 -0.81 -1.08 -6.20
CA TYR A 121 -0.87 -0.99 -7.66
C TYR A 121 0.46 -0.52 -8.20
N ILE A 122 1.05 -1.23 -9.16
CA ILE A 122 2.31 -0.84 -9.76
C ILE A 122 2.09 0.04 -10.99
N GLU A 123 2.87 1.12 -11.06
CA GLU A 123 2.91 2.10 -12.15
C GLU A 123 4.31 2.08 -12.80
N GLY A 124 4.39 2.29 -14.12
CA GLY A 124 5.65 2.35 -14.87
C GLY A 124 6.33 0.99 -15.09
N SER A 125 5.70 -0.10 -14.64
CA SER A 125 6.11 -1.48 -14.91
C SER A 125 4.92 -2.42 -14.70
N ALA A 126 5.18 -3.72 -14.81
CA ALA A 126 4.24 -4.78 -14.47
C ALA A 126 4.96 -5.86 -13.67
N TRP A 127 4.21 -6.72 -13.00
CA TRP A 127 4.70 -7.90 -12.29
C TRP A 127 4.42 -9.17 -13.10
N ASP A 128 5.46 -9.96 -13.33
CA ASP A 128 5.35 -11.30 -13.94
C ASP A 128 5.29 -12.36 -12.84
N VAL A 129 4.10 -12.92 -12.59
CA VAL A 129 3.87 -13.96 -11.57
C VAL A 129 4.67 -15.24 -11.84
N LYS A 130 4.92 -15.57 -13.12
CA LYS A 130 5.66 -16.80 -13.46
C LYS A 130 7.15 -16.65 -13.22
N LYS A 131 7.70 -15.45 -13.50
CA LYS A 131 9.12 -15.15 -13.32
C LYS A 131 9.45 -14.58 -11.93
N MET A 132 8.43 -14.18 -11.18
CA MET A 132 8.55 -13.54 -9.87
C MET A 132 9.47 -12.30 -9.90
N CYS A 133 9.33 -11.46 -10.93
CA CYS A 133 10.13 -10.25 -11.08
C CYS A 133 9.38 -9.16 -11.87
N LEU A 134 9.90 -7.93 -11.82
CA LEU A 134 9.40 -6.83 -12.65
C LEU A 134 9.63 -7.12 -14.14
N THR A 135 8.61 -6.78 -14.90
CA THR A 135 8.60 -6.79 -16.36
C THR A 135 8.08 -5.45 -16.88
N ARG A 136 8.23 -5.23 -18.19
CA ARG A 136 7.77 -4.01 -18.83
C ARG A 136 6.25 -3.94 -18.81
N GLN A 137 5.74 -2.74 -18.59
CA GLN A 137 4.30 -2.48 -18.62
C GLN A 137 3.72 -2.80 -19.99
N LYS A 138 2.53 -3.40 -20.02
CA LYS A 138 1.83 -3.70 -21.28
C LYS A 138 1.24 -2.42 -21.88
N PRO A 139 1.16 -2.31 -23.21
CA PRO A 139 0.50 -1.17 -23.84
C PRO A 139 -0.94 -0.99 -23.34
N ARG A 140 -1.32 0.25 -23.01
CA ARG A 140 -2.66 0.65 -22.55
C ARG A 140 -3.07 0.15 -21.15
N GLU A 141 -2.16 -0.44 -20.39
CA GLU A 141 -2.36 -0.75 -18.96
C GLU A 141 -1.55 0.25 -18.13
N LEU A 142 -2.18 1.27 -17.55
CA LEU A 142 -1.47 2.30 -16.76
C LEU A 142 -1.05 1.80 -15.38
N LEU A 143 -1.86 0.92 -14.80
CA LEU A 143 -1.69 0.37 -13.46
C LEU A 143 -2.00 -1.12 -13.49
N GLN A 144 -1.28 -1.89 -12.68
CA GLN A 144 -1.57 -3.29 -12.43
C GLN A 144 -1.65 -3.54 -10.92
N GLU A 145 -2.69 -4.23 -10.44
CA GLU A 145 -2.73 -4.64 -9.04
C GLU A 145 -1.66 -5.72 -8.79
N MET A 146 -0.86 -5.52 -7.75
CA MET A 146 0.20 -6.45 -7.36
C MET A 146 -0.41 -7.67 -6.67
N PRO A 147 0.20 -8.86 -6.82
CA PRO A 147 -0.09 -10.01 -5.97
C PRO A 147 0.07 -9.66 -4.49
N ILE A 148 -0.43 -10.54 -3.62
CA ILE A 148 -0.28 -10.36 -2.17
C ILE A 148 1.20 -10.23 -1.83
N ILE A 149 1.56 -9.20 -1.06
CA ILE A 149 2.94 -8.96 -0.65
C ILE A 149 3.07 -9.32 0.82
N LYS A 150 4.10 -10.11 1.16
CA LYS A 150 4.50 -10.37 2.53
C LYS A 150 5.56 -9.34 2.95
N LEU A 151 5.29 -8.62 4.03
CA LEU A 151 6.24 -7.71 4.67
C LEU A 151 6.75 -8.36 5.95
N THR A 152 8.04 -8.67 6.00
CA THR A 152 8.66 -9.33 7.16
C THR A 152 9.70 -8.41 7.80
N PRO A 153 9.49 -7.94 9.04
CA PRO A 153 10.54 -7.28 9.80
C PRO A 153 11.74 -8.20 10.01
N VAL A 154 12.93 -7.72 9.68
CA VAL A 154 14.21 -8.40 9.83
C VAL A 154 15.27 -7.44 10.35
N GLU A 155 16.35 -7.94 10.90
CA GLU A 155 17.52 -7.11 11.18
C GLU A 155 18.23 -6.73 9.86
N LYS A 156 18.65 -5.47 9.73
CA LYS A 156 19.29 -4.90 8.53
C LYS A 156 20.44 -5.76 8.00
N HIS A 157 21.27 -6.30 8.89
CA HIS A 157 22.43 -7.11 8.51
C HIS A 157 22.05 -8.50 7.94
N ARG A 158 20.81 -8.96 8.16
CA ARG A 158 20.27 -10.22 7.61
C ARG A 158 19.56 -10.01 6.28
N LEU A 159 19.31 -8.77 5.88
CA LEU A 159 18.64 -8.44 4.64
C LEU A 159 19.57 -8.77 3.47
N LYS A 160 19.23 -9.82 2.72
CA LYS A 160 19.95 -10.22 1.51
C LYS A 160 19.21 -9.68 0.29
N LEU A 161 19.75 -8.61 -0.28
CA LEU A 161 19.22 -7.99 -1.49
C LEU A 161 20.11 -8.37 -2.67
N THR A 162 19.60 -9.25 -3.53
CA THR A 162 20.27 -9.66 -4.77
C THR A 162 19.30 -9.48 -5.92
N ASN A 163 19.71 -8.75 -6.96
CA ASN A 163 18.88 -8.46 -8.12
C ASN A 163 17.52 -7.86 -7.73
N THR A 164 17.52 -6.88 -6.84
CA THR A 164 16.32 -6.12 -6.45
C THR A 164 16.49 -4.65 -6.78
N VAL A 165 15.38 -3.94 -6.97
CA VAL A 165 15.32 -2.48 -7.04
C VAL A 165 14.42 -1.96 -5.94
N GLN A 166 14.78 -0.84 -5.32
CA GLN A 166 13.90 -0.16 -4.38
C GLN A 166 12.82 0.59 -5.14
N VAL A 167 11.57 0.15 -4.97
CA VAL A 167 10.39 0.78 -5.55
C VAL A 167 9.65 1.56 -4.46
N PRO A 168 9.48 2.89 -4.60
CA PRO A 168 8.75 3.69 -3.64
C PRO A 168 7.25 3.40 -3.69
N VAL A 169 6.62 3.34 -2.50
CA VAL A 169 5.18 3.23 -2.32
C VAL A 169 4.64 4.61 -1.95
N TYR A 170 3.65 5.09 -2.69
CA TYR A 170 2.98 6.37 -2.46
C TYR A 170 1.49 6.19 -2.13
N VAL A 171 0.91 7.19 -1.46
CA VAL A 171 -0.52 7.21 -1.15
C VAL A 171 -1.34 7.38 -2.42
N THR A 172 -1.00 8.36 -3.27
CA THR A 172 -1.70 8.65 -4.54
C THR A 172 -0.70 8.78 -5.69
N SER A 173 -1.23 8.90 -6.92
CA SER A 173 -0.49 9.19 -8.15
C SER A 173 0.29 10.52 -8.11
N GLN A 174 -0.07 11.46 -7.23
CA GLN A 174 0.66 12.71 -7.00
C GLN A 174 2.02 12.52 -6.28
N ARG A 175 2.32 11.29 -5.84
CA ARG A 175 3.58 10.91 -5.21
C ARG A 175 3.89 11.75 -3.96
N ARG A 176 5.17 12.05 -3.74
CA ARG A 176 5.66 12.78 -2.56
C ARG A 176 5.76 14.28 -2.83
N ASN A 177 5.15 15.08 -1.97
CA ASN A 177 5.29 16.54 -2.02
C ASN A 177 6.60 17.02 -1.35
N ALA A 178 6.89 18.32 -1.44
CA ALA A 178 8.10 18.93 -0.88
C ALA A 178 8.24 18.76 0.64
N MET A 179 7.12 18.63 1.37
CA MET A 179 7.11 18.39 2.83
C MET A 179 7.32 16.91 3.19
N GLY A 180 7.34 16.03 2.20
CA GLY A 180 7.53 14.60 2.36
C GLY A 180 6.25 13.80 2.56
N GLU A 181 5.09 14.44 2.49
CA GLU A 181 3.80 13.76 2.54
C GLU A 181 3.56 12.99 1.25
N GLY A 182 2.88 11.86 1.36
CA GLY A 182 2.53 10.99 0.23
C GLY A 182 3.46 9.80 0.06
N PHE A 183 4.70 9.82 0.56
CA PHE A 183 5.56 8.62 0.62
C PHE A 183 5.15 7.72 1.80
N VAL A 184 5.12 6.40 1.59
CA VAL A 184 4.77 5.39 2.61
C VAL A 184 5.99 4.58 3.03
N ILE A 185 6.55 3.80 2.11
CA ILE A 185 7.71 2.93 2.32
C ILE A 185 8.39 2.65 0.97
N ALA A 186 9.62 2.14 0.95
CA ALA A 186 10.22 1.56 -0.25
C ALA A 186 10.23 0.03 -0.12
N LEU A 187 9.84 -0.66 -1.20
CA LEU A 187 9.84 -2.11 -1.29
C LEU A 187 11.01 -2.58 -2.15
N ASP A 188 11.77 -3.57 -1.67
CA ASP A 188 12.80 -4.22 -2.47
C ASP A 188 12.15 -5.27 -3.39
N ILE A 189 11.99 -4.92 -4.67
CA ILE A 189 11.28 -5.77 -5.64
C ILE A 189 12.30 -6.49 -6.55
N PRO A 190 12.17 -7.81 -6.79
CA PRO A 190 13.04 -8.56 -7.69
C PRO A 190 12.99 -8.08 -9.14
N VAL A 191 14.17 -8.03 -9.78
CA VAL A 191 14.37 -7.58 -11.15
C VAL A 191 15.35 -8.46 -11.89
N THR A 192 15.27 -8.46 -13.22
CA THR A 192 16.23 -9.13 -14.12
C THR A 192 17.09 -8.11 -14.87
N GLU A 193 16.50 -6.98 -15.28
CA GLU A 193 17.24 -5.83 -15.81
C GLU A 193 17.93 -5.03 -14.70
N HIS A 194 18.98 -4.28 -15.06
CA HIS A 194 19.71 -3.42 -14.13
C HIS A 194 18.78 -2.40 -13.45
N SER A 195 19.00 -2.09 -12.18
CA SER A 195 18.14 -1.21 -11.37
C SER A 195 17.91 0.16 -12.01
N SER A 196 18.91 0.71 -12.70
CA SER A 196 18.80 2.00 -13.41
C SER A 196 17.69 2.01 -14.46
N PHE A 197 17.39 0.88 -15.10
CA PHE A 197 16.31 0.80 -16.08
C PHE A 197 14.97 1.13 -15.42
N TRP A 198 14.67 0.49 -14.29
CA TRP A 198 13.42 0.70 -13.55
C TRP A 198 13.33 2.07 -12.89
N ILE A 199 14.47 2.60 -12.41
CA ILE A 199 14.53 3.96 -11.87
C ILE A 199 14.20 4.99 -12.97
N LEU A 200 14.76 4.82 -14.18
CA LEU A 200 14.48 5.71 -15.31
C LEU A 200 13.06 5.57 -15.86
N GLN A 201 12.45 4.39 -15.76
CA GLN A 201 11.02 4.20 -16.06
C GLN A 201 10.11 4.86 -15.02
N GLY A 202 10.66 5.32 -13.89
CA GLY A 202 9.89 5.98 -12.84
C GLY A 202 8.92 5.04 -12.13
N VAL A 203 9.31 3.77 -11.99
CA VAL A 203 8.48 2.73 -11.35
C VAL A 203 8.10 3.13 -9.93
N ALA A 204 6.82 3.00 -9.62
CA ALA A 204 6.28 3.28 -8.31
C ALA A 204 5.14 2.31 -7.97
N VAL A 205 4.85 2.18 -6.68
CA VAL A 205 3.65 1.49 -6.20
C VAL A 205 2.72 2.52 -5.58
N LEU A 206 1.44 2.43 -5.88
CA LEU A 206 0.39 3.33 -5.40
C LEU A 206 -0.58 2.56 -4.50
N LEU A 207 -1.03 3.19 -3.42
CA LEU A 207 -2.07 2.63 -2.56
C LEU A 207 -3.46 3.02 -3.04
N ASN A 208 -3.64 4.28 -3.41
CA ASN A 208 -4.91 4.85 -3.84
C ASN A 208 -4.81 5.18 -5.33
N THR A 209 -5.54 4.43 -6.14
CA THR A 209 -5.76 4.75 -7.56
C THR A 209 -6.80 5.85 -7.68
N ASP A 210 -6.82 6.57 -8.79
CA ASP A 210 -7.74 7.69 -8.99
C ASP A 210 -9.14 7.19 -9.46
#